data_AF-A0A2S6B395-F1
#
_entry.id   AF-A0A2S6B395-F1
#
_cell.length_a   1.000
_cell.length_b   1.000
_cell.length_c   1.000
_cell.angle_alpha   90.00
_cell.angle_beta   90.00
_cell.angle_gamma   90.00
#
_symmetry.space_group_name_H-M   'P 1'
#
loop_
_entity.id
_entity.type
_entity.pdbx_description
1 polymer ?
#
loop_
_entity_poly.entity_id
_entity_poly.type
_entity_poly.pdbx_seq_one_letter_code
_entity_poly.pdbx_strand_id
1 'polypeptide(L)'
;MQTKQKILVAIAAVSFLVGAAGQYFYPGHEVSPVDIWVIPVFALLIFWWYRLDTAQQGYKRTPWLNVAVIAIAALALPYYFFRSRGFKRGALATLALFGALITSGLLTFGGQCATYFGLQS
;
A
#
# COMPACT_ATOMS: atom_id res chain seq x y z
N MET A 1 9.27 3.46 16.78
CA MET A 1 9.15 2.33 15.82
C MET A 1 7.71 1.85 15.58
N GLN A 2 6.79 1.91 16.55
CA GLN A 2 5.45 1.31 16.42
C GLN A 2 4.51 1.97 15.38
N THR A 3 4.60 3.28 15.14
CA THR A 3 3.62 3.97 14.28
C THR A 3 3.68 3.56 12.81
N LYS A 4 4.88 3.26 12.26
CA LYS A 4 5.01 2.81 10.86
C LYS A 4 4.40 1.42 10.64
N GLN A 5 4.57 0.54 11.62
CA GLN A 5 4.02 -0.82 11.58
C GLN A 5 2.49 -0.76 11.66
N LYS A 6 1.93 0.13 12.50
CA LYS A 6 0.48 0.36 12.55
C LYS A 6 -0.08 0.78 11.19
N ILE A 7 0.62 1.61 10.42
CA ILE A 7 0.17 2.00 9.07
C ILE A 7 0.26 0.83 8.09
N LEU A 8 1.31 0.00 8.16
CA LEU A 8 1.40 -1.20 7.32
C LEU A 8 0.28 -2.21 7.64
N VAL A 9 -0.04 -2.38 8.93
CA VAL A 9 -1.18 -3.20 9.37
C VAL A 9 -2.50 -2.58 8.90
N ALA A 10 -2.65 -1.26 8.93
CA ALA A 10 -3.83 -0.58 8.39
C ALA A 10 -3.95 -0.80 6.88
N ILE A 11 -2.86 -0.69 6.12
CA ILE A 11 -2.83 -1.01 4.68
C ILE A 11 -3.24 -2.46 4.44
N ALA A 12 -2.72 -3.41 5.22
CA ALA A 12 -3.07 -4.82 5.11
C ALA A 12 -4.55 -5.08 5.41
N ALA A 13 -5.08 -4.50 6.50
CA ALA A 13 -6.48 -4.60 6.86
C ALA A 13 -7.40 -3.99 5.80
N VAL A 14 -7.06 -2.80 5.29
CA VAL A 14 -7.81 -2.17 4.20
C VAL A 14 -7.77 -3.04 2.94
N SER A 15 -6.62 -3.60 2.57
CA SER A 15 -6.51 -4.50 1.40
C SER A 15 -7.48 -5.67 1.49
N PHE A 16 -7.55 -6.34 2.65
CA PHE A 16 -8.48 -7.43 2.87
C PHE A 16 -9.94 -6.98 2.82
N LEU A 17 -10.28 -5.88 3.49
CA LEU A 17 -11.64 -5.33 3.52
C LEU A 17 -12.12 -4.88 2.14
N VAL A 18 -11.23 -4.38 1.29
CA VAL A 18 -11.55 -3.98 -0.09
C VAL A 18 -11.95 -5.20 -0.91
N GLY A 19 -11.17 -6.28 -0.83
CA GLY A 19 -11.53 -7.53 -1.50
C GLY A 19 -12.86 -8.10 -1.02
N ALA A 20 -13.09 -8.07 0.30
CA ALA A 20 -14.34 -8.52 0.88
C ALA A 20 -15.54 -7.66 0.45
N ALA A 21 -15.41 -6.34 0.53
CA ALA A 21 -16.47 -5.41 0.12
C ALA A 21 -16.75 -5.49 -1.39
N GLY A 22 -15.72 -5.58 -2.22
CA GLY A 22 -15.85 -5.76 -3.66
C GLY A 22 -16.67 -7.00 -4.00
N GLN A 23 -16.32 -8.15 -3.41
CA GLN A 23 -17.06 -9.40 -3.60
C GLN A 23 -18.49 -9.35 -3.05
N TYR A 24 -18.69 -8.71 -1.88
CA TYR A 24 -20.00 -8.63 -1.24
C TYR A 24 -20.99 -7.78 -2.04
N PHE A 25 -20.57 -6.58 -2.45
CA PHE A 25 -21.45 -5.61 -3.13
C PHE A 25 -21.54 -5.84 -4.64
N TYR A 26 -20.48 -6.37 -5.26
CA TYR A 26 -20.39 -6.52 -6.72
C TYR A 26 -19.81 -7.90 -7.09
N PRO A 27 -20.48 -9.01 -6.73
CA PRO A 27 -19.97 -10.35 -7.03
C PRO A 27 -19.78 -10.55 -8.53
N GLY A 28 -18.66 -11.19 -8.91
CA GLY A 28 -18.34 -11.53 -10.30
C GLY A 28 -17.78 -10.39 -11.16
N HIS A 29 -17.61 -9.18 -10.61
CA HIS A 29 -16.92 -8.09 -11.31
C HIS A 29 -15.42 -8.12 -11.01
N GLU A 30 -14.59 -8.07 -12.07
CA GLU A 30 -13.13 -8.03 -11.93
C GLU A 30 -12.62 -6.72 -11.31
N VAL A 31 -13.31 -5.61 -11.58
CA VAL A 31 -13.03 -4.28 -11.03
C VAL A 31 -14.33 -3.72 -10.45
N SER A 32 -14.33 -3.48 -9.15
CA SER A 32 -15.46 -2.94 -8.42
C SER A 32 -15.38 -1.41 -8.38
N PRO A 33 -16.52 -0.67 -8.37
CA PRO A 33 -16.51 0.76 -8.08
C PRO A 33 -15.85 1.09 -6.72
N VAL A 34 -15.85 0.14 -5.77
CA VAL A 34 -15.17 0.24 -4.48
C VAL A 34 -13.66 0.48 -4.66
N ASP A 35 -13.06 -0.11 -5.68
CA ASP A 35 -11.61 0.00 -5.94
C ASP A 35 -11.21 1.44 -6.25
N ILE A 36 -12.04 2.18 -7.01
CA ILE A 36 -11.82 3.59 -7.36
C ILE A 36 -11.79 4.46 -6.11
N TRP A 37 -12.75 4.26 -5.19
CA TRP A 37 -12.86 5.03 -3.95
C TRP A 37 -11.74 4.75 -2.95
N VAL A 38 -11.08 3.60 -3.09
CA VAL A 38 -10.02 3.13 -2.20
C VAL A 38 -8.64 3.64 -2.60
N ILE A 39 -8.42 3.99 -3.88
CA ILE A 39 -7.19 4.62 -4.37
C ILE A 39 -6.75 5.81 -3.49
N PRO A 40 -7.59 6.84 -3.21
CA PRO A 40 -7.18 7.96 -2.37
C PRO A 40 -6.84 7.54 -0.94
N VAL A 41 -7.52 6.52 -0.38
CA VAL A 41 -7.23 6.00 0.96
C VAL A 41 -5.83 5.37 1.00
N PHE A 42 -5.50 4.53 0.01
CA PHE A 42 -4.15 3.97 -0.11
C PHE A 42 -3.09 5.04 -0.33
N ALA A 43 -3.36 6.02 -1.21
CA ALA A 43 -2.44 7.12 -1.46
C ALA A 43 -2.13 7.90 -0.17
N LEU A 44 -3.14 8.20 0.64
CA LEU A 44 -2.97 8.87 1.94
C LEU A 44 -2.20 8.01 2.94
N LEU A 45 -2.49 6.71 3.05
CA LEU A 45 -1.78 5.79 3.94
C LEU A 45 -0.31 5.64 3.54
N ILE A 46 -0.02 5.46 2.25
CA ILE A 46 1.34 5.37 1.72
C ILE A 46 2.09 6.68 1.94
N PHE A 47 1.46 7.82 1.64
CA PHE A 47 2.04 9.13 1.88
C PHE A 47 2.36 9.34 3.37
N TRP A 48 1.46 8.93 4.26
CA TRP A 48 1.67 9.05 5.70
C TRP A 48 2.80 8.16 6.21
N TRP A 49 2.87 6.92 5.71
CA TRP A 49 3.98 6.02 5.97
C TRP A 49 5.31 6.62 5.51
N TYR A 50 5.35 7.13 4.28
CA TYR A 50 6.52 7.80 3.70
C TYR A 50 6.95 9.01 4.53
N ARG A 51 6.01 9.82 5.01
CA ARG A 51 6.29 10.99 5.86
C ARG A 51 6.95 10.61 7.18
N LEU A 52 6.53 9.49 7.78
CA LEU A 52 7.14 8.99 9.02
C LEU A 52 8.49 8.35 8.78
N ASP A 53 8.65 7.63 7.67
CA ASP A 53 9.90 6.98 7.31
C ASP A 53 11.01 7.99 6.99
N THR A 54 10.69 9.03 6.21
CA THR A 54 11.62 10.14 5.93
C THR A 54 12.05 10.88 7.19
N ALA A 55 11.13 11.11 8.13
CA ALA A 55 11.44 11.71 9.43
C ALA A 55 12.40 10.84 10.27
N GLN A 56 12.25 9.52 10.22
CA GLN A 56 13.16 8.58 10.91
C GLN A 56 14.53 8.46 10.25
N GLN A 57 14.59 8.59 8.93
CA GLN A 57 15.83 8.54 8.14
C GLN A 57 16.60 9.87 8.15
N GLY A 58 16.03 10.95 8.69
CA GLY A 58 16.62 12.29 8.64
C GLY A 58 16.70 12.87 7.22
N TYR A 59 15.90 12.34 6.28
CA TYR A 59 15.96 12.74 4.88
C TYR A 59 15.25 14.09 4.66
N LYS A 60 15.94 15.05 4.03
CA LYS A 60 15.34 16.35 3.65
C LYS A 60 14.34 16.16 2.51
N ARG A 61 13.05 16.18 2.85
CA ARG A 61 11.94 16.06 1.90
C ARG A 61 11.92 17.24 0.93
N THR A 62 11.77 16.95 -0.36
CA THR A 62 11.49 17.98 -1.38
C THR A 62 10.00 17.96 -1.75
N PRO A 63 9.40 19.10 -2.10
CA PRO A 63 7.99 19.15 -2.53
C PRO A 63 7.70 18.23 -3.71
N TRP A 64 8.63 18.14 -4.67
CA TRP A 64 8.53 17.26 -5.83
C TRP A 64 8.42 15.77 -5.46
N LEU A 65 9.17 15.33 -4.45
CA LEU A 65 9.11 13.94 -4.01
C LEU A 65 7.78 13.62 -3.31
N ASN A 66 7.18 14.58 -2.60
CA ASN A 66 5.84 14.40 -2.02
C ASN A 66 4.78 14.19 -3.12
N VAL A 67 4.81 15.03 -4.17
CA VAL A 67 3.89 14.91 -5.31
C VAL A 67 4.12 13.58 -6.03
N ALA A 68 5.38 13.20 -6.26
CA ALA A 68 5.73 11.94 -6.91
C ALA A 68 5.25 10.72 -6.11
N VAL A 69 5.29 10.76 -4.77
CA VAL A 69 4.77 9.67 -3.92
C VAL A 69 3.25 9.55 -4.03
N ILE A 70 2.52 10.67 -4.14
CA ILE A 70 1.05 10.65 -4.29
C ILE A 70 0.66 10.19 -5.70
N ALA A 71 1.37 10.67 -6.72
CA ALA A 71 1.04 10.37 -8.12
C ALA A 71 1.52 8.99 -8.57
N ILE A 72 2.75 8.60 -8.20
CA ILE A 72 3.43 7.39 -8.71
C ILE A 72 4.29 6.76 -7.60
N ALA A 73 3.65 6.35 -6.50
CA ALA A 73 4.31 5.73 -5.34
C ALA A 73 5.25 4.57 -5.73
N ALA A 74 4.82 3.73 -6.68
CA ALA A 74 5.55 2.55 -7.12
C ALA A 74 6.94 2.87 -7.71
N LEU A 75 7.14 4.05 -8.30
CA LEU A 75 8.44 4.49 -8.83
C LEU A 75 9.14 5.48 -7.90
N ALA A 76 8.37 6.35 -7.22
CA ALA A 76 8.91 7.35 -6.32
C ALA A 76 9.56 6.74 -5.07
N LEU A 77 9.00 5.66 -4.52
CA LEU A 77 9.53 5.00 -3.32
C LEU A 77 10.87 4.30 -3.57
N PRO A 78 11.05 3.48 -4.64
CA PRO A 78 12.36 2.94 -4.98
C PRO A 78 13.41 4.04 -5.14
N TYR A 79 13.10 5.09 -5.92
CA TYR A 79 14.00 6.23 -6.09
C TYR A 79 14.42 6.83 -4.74
N TYR A 80 13.46 7.06 -3.85
CA TYR A 80 13.72 7.53 -2.49
C TYR A 80 14.59 6.55 -1.69
N PHE A 81 14.36 5.24 -1.76
CA PHE A 81 15.13 4.25 -1.00
C PHE A 81 16.59 4.18 -1.43
N PHE A 82 16.85 4.22 -2.73
CA PHE A 82 18.22 4.29 -3.24
C PHE A 82 18.92 5.57 -2.81
N ARG A 83 18.21 6.71 -2.88
CA ARG A 83 18.77 8.02 -2.54
C ARG A 83 19.03 8.19 -1.04
N SER A 84 18.17 7.65 -0.19
CA SER A 84 18.26 7.82 1.28
C SER A 84 19.20 6.81 1.94
N ARG A 85 19.24 5.56 1.46
CA ARG A 85 19.91 4.44 2.17
C ARG A 85 21.13 3.88 1.46
N GLY A 86 21.44 4.35 0.26
CA GLY A 86 22.47 3.78 -0.62
C GLY A 86 22.03 2.48 -1.30
N PHE A 87 22.87 1.94 -2.18
CA PHE A 87 22.48 0.87 -3.12
C PHE A 87 21.99 -0.41 -2.44
N LYS A 88 22.79 -0.99 -1.53
CA LYS A 88 22.47 -2.29 -0.89
C LYS A 88 21.18 -2.23 -0.06
N ARG A 89 21.05 -1.22 0.80
CA ARG A 89 19.87 -1.05 1.67
C ARG A 89 18.65 -0.52 0.89
N GLY A 90 18.88 0.25 -0.18
CA GLY A 90 17.83 0.70 -1.10
C GLY A 90 17.22 -0.45 -1.89
N ALA A 91 18.03 -1.39 -2.38
CA ALA A 91 17.57 -2.59 -3.07
C ALA A 91 16.73 -3.49 -2.15
N LEU A 92 17.19 -3.75 -0.92
CA LEU A 92 16.42 -4.50 0.09
C LEU A 92 15.08 -3.83 0.41
N ALA A 93 15.06 -2.51 0.58
CA ALA A 93 13.82 -1.78 0.84
C ALA A 93 12.86 -1.80 -0.38
N THR A 94 13.41 -1.78 -1.59
CA THR A 94 12.64 -1.89 -2.83
C THR A 94 12.04 -3.29 -2.96
N LEU A 95 12.81 -4.35 -2.68
CA LEU A 95 12.29 -5.71 -2.61
C LEU A 95 11.17 -5.84 -1.55
N ALA A 96 11.36 -5.24 -0.37
CA ALA A 96 10.33 -5.23 0.67
C ALA A 96 9.05 -4.50 0.23
N LEU A 97 9.17 -3.42 -0.56
CA LEU A 97 8.03 -2.73 -1.16
C LEU A 97 7.27 -3.63 -2.13
N PHE A 98 7.96 -4.29 -3.05
CA PHE A 98 7.33 -5.25 -3.97
C PHE A 98 6.69 -6.42 -3.22
N GLY A 99 7.35 -6.94 -2.18
CA GLY A 99 6.78 -7.95 -1.29
C GLY A 99 5.49 -7.46 -0.63
N ALA A 100 5.46 -6.23 -0.11
CA ALA A 100 4.27 -5.64 0.48
C ALA A 100 3.13 -5.45 -0.53
N LEU A 101 3.44 -5.05 -1.77
CA LEU A 101 2.45 -4.95 -2.85
C LEU A 101 1.85 -6.32 -3.18
N ILE A 102 2.67 -7.36 -3.30
CA ILE A 102 2.19 -8.73 -3.54
C ILE A 102 1.33 -9.20 -2.37
N THR A 103 1.77 -8.98 -1.13
CA THR A 103 0.98 -9.32 0.07
C THR A 103 -0.36 -8.59 0.09
N SER A 104 -0.42 -7.31 -0.30
CA SER A 104 -1.69 -6.57 -0.39
C SER A 104 -2.64 -7.16 -1.44
N GLY A 105 -2.11 -7.58 -2.60
CA GLY A 105 -2.90 -8.29 -3.60
C GLY A 105 -3.44 -9.63 -3.09
N LEU A 106 -2.60 -10.42 -2.42
CA LEU A 106 -3.01 -11.68 -1.80
C LEU A 106 -4.07 -11.49 -0.72
N LEU A 107 -3.97 -10.44 0.08
CA LEU A 107 -4.99 -10.11 1.10
C LEU A 107 -6.31 -9.70 0.47
N THR A 108 -6.27 -8.93 -0.61
CA THR A 108 -7.47 -8.56 -1.37
C THR A 108 -8.15 -9.81 -1.92
N PHE A 109 -7.39 -10.70 -2.57
CA PHE A 109 -7.91 -11.98 -3.04
C PHE A 109 -8.44 -12.85 -1.89
N GLY A 110 -7.74 -12.89 -0.75
CA GLY A 110 -8.19 -13.58 0.44
C GLY A 110 -9.52 -13.05 0.98
N GLY A 111 -9.73 -11.73 0.96
CA GLY A 111 -11.00 -11.10 1.33
C GLY A 111 -12.14 -11.47 0.39
N GLN A 112 -11.87 -11.54 -0.91
CA GLN A 112 -12.84 -12.02 -1.91
C GLN A 112 -13.24 -13.48 -1.63
N CYS A 113 -12.25 -14.38 -1.51
CA CYS A 113 -12.51 -15.79 -1.22
C CYS A 113 -13.27 -16.00 0.09
N ALA A 114 -12.87 -15.30 1.16
CA ALA A 114 -13.54 -15.39 2.46
C ALA A 114 -15.02 -14.97 2.39
N THR A 115 -15.31 -13.94 1.60
CA THR A 115 -16.67 -13.45 1.41
C THR A 115 -17.49 -14.41 0.54
N TYR A 116 -16.89 -14.91 -0.54
CA TYR A 116 -17.55 -15.87 -1.44
C TYR A 116 -17.96 -17.14 -0.68
N PHE A 117 -17.02 -17.79 0.02
CA PHE A 117 -17.30 -19.02 0.76
C PHE A 117 -18.07 -18.82 2.07
N GLY A 118 -18.00 -17.63 2.67
CA GLY A 118 -18.61 -17.36 3.97
C GLY A 118 -20.04 -16.80 3.90
N LEU A 119 -20.36 -16.05 2.83
CA LEU A 119 -21.61 -15.29 2.74
C LEU A 119 -22.41 -15.55 1.45
N GLN A 120 -21.79 -16.12 0.41
CA GLN A 120 -22.39 -16.26 -0.92
C GLN A 120 -22.35 -17.69 -1.47
N SER A 121 -21.96 -18.68 -0.64
CA SER A 121 -21.90 -20.11 -0.98
C SER A 121 -23.26 -20.80 -0.85
#